data_AF-A0A4S8LL34-F1
#
_entry.id   AF-A0A4S8LL34-F1
#
_cell.length_a   1.000
_cell.length_b   1.000
_cell.length_c   1.000
_cell.angle_alpha   90.00
_cell.angle_beta   90.00
_cell.angle_gamma   90.00
#
_symmetry.space_group_name_H-M   'P 1'
#
loop_
_entity.id
_entity.type
_entity.pdbx_description
1 polymer ?
#
loop_
_entity_poly.entity_id
_entity_poly.type
_entity_poly.pdbx_seq_one_letter_code
_entity_poly.pdbx_strand_id
1 'polypeptide(L)'
;MAAMVEPDYVPGSVSVNPTNGHGLEESRHSWEKEFSMIINTFNQCPLLRQLNLTLTIHEILQKLKGMNGDHANNEKATTKLMEEWKKEDSCEEYGTERLLEMGLTEVIGLLGEWRKKMVEEEGRIEAWNLLSAIEQAAQDENMMKCVKQQLGEEYYETLDMDMKQSIDLFFWYECCMHKDQNSFKAGNTAMIALWEKQDIEGPVLLANKANATAKATLTEDKTAALEASTHGGAKMAAIAGVVFKNRDKRKEKAREKKKAYTRYMQNALKKKFRQFPDMSHNRSASHGDAAECEVDKKNPGFTNIKKNLLAAMKCPRTLEELAVLALIHQSITISYL
;
A
#
# COMPACT_ATOMS: atom_id res chain seq x y z
N MET A 1 -13.08 -40.34 -7.24
CA MET A 1 -12.20 -39.16 -7.37
C MET A 1 -13.08 -37.97 -7.68
N ALA A 2 -13.52 -37.25 -6.64
CA ALA A 2 -14.23 -36.00 -6.80
C ALA A 2 -13.18 -34.92 -7.09
N ALA A 3 -13.30 -34.26 -8.24
CA ALA A 3 -12.49 -33.10 -8.57
C ALA A 3 -12.88 -31.97 -7.62
N MET A 4 -11.93 -31.50 -6.82
CA MET A 4 -12.03 -30.23 -6.11
C MET A 4 -12.13 -29.13 -7.15
N VAL A 5 -13.29 -28.50 -7.23
CA VAL A 5 -13.47 -27.24 -7.97
C VAL A 5 -12.89 -26.16 -7.06
N GLU A 6 -11.77 -25.56 -7.46
CA GLU A 6 -11.27 -24.34 -6.82
C GLU A 6 -12.31 -23.23 -7.00
N PRO A 7 -12.65 -22.48 -5.95
CA PRO A 7 -13.58 -21.36 -6.09
C PRO A 7 -12.90 -20.23 -6.88
N ASP A 8 -13.44 -19.93 -8.05
CA ASP A 8 -13.09 -18.73 -8.83
C ASP A 8 -13.32 -17.48 -7.95
N TYR A 9 -12.23 -16.89 -7.45
CA TYR A 9 -12.28 -15.60 -6.77
C TYR A 9 -12.54 -14.51 -7.81
N VAL A 10 -13.80 -14.10 -7.94
CA VAL A 10 -14.18 -12.90 -8.70
C VAL A 10 -14.14 -11.71 -7.75
N PRO A 11 -13.26 -10.71 -7.94
CA PRO A 11 -13.26 -9.51 -7.11
C PRO A 11 -14.57 -8.75 -7.30
N GLY A 12 -15.40 -8.68 -6.27
CA GLY A 12 -16.61 -7.86 -6.25
C GLY A 12 -16.28 -6.42 -5.85
N SER A 13 -16.69 -5.44 -6.64
CA SER A 13 -16.62 -4.02 -6.26
C SER A 13 -17.91 -3.60 -5.54
N VAL A 14 -17.79 -3.02 -4.34
CA VAL A 14 -18.95 -2.66 -3.51
C VAL A 14 -19.56 -1.30 -3.87
N SER A 15 -18.74 -0.33 -4.31
CA SER A 15 -19.22 1.01 -4.67
C SER A 15 -18.22 1.77 -5.56
N VAL A 16 -18.71 2.76 -6.34
CA VAL A 16 -17.91 3.74 -7.09
C VAL A 16 -18.55 5.13 -6.89
N ASN A 17 -18.22 5.79 -5.78
CA ASN A 17 -18.74 7.12 -5.45
C ASN A 17 -17.61 8.16 -5.40
N PRO A 18 -17.87 9.42 -5.77
CA PRO A 18 -16.91 10.50 -5.60
C PRO A 18 -16.71 10.82 -4.12
N THR A 19 -15.45 10.99 -3.71
CA THR A 19 -15.09 11.42 -2.36
C THR A 19 -15.54 12.87 -2.15
N ASN A 20 -16.57 13.08 -1.33
CA ASN A 20 -17.20 14.40 -1.14
C ASN A 20 -16.65 15.22 0.04
N GLY A 21 -15.74 14.64 0.84
CA GLY A 21 -15.11 15.26 2.01
C GLY A 21 -13.68 14.73 2.20
N HIS A 22 -12.79 15.57 2.73
CA HIS A 22 -11.37 15.22 2.93
C HIS A 22 -11.04 14.88 4.40
N GLY A 23 -12.03 14.91 5.29
CA GLY A 23 -11.88 14.50 6.69
C GLY A 23 -11.90 12.98 6.86
N LEU A 24 -11.14 12.48 7.84
CA LEU A 24 -11.09 11.05 8.14
C LEU A 24 -12.42 10.52 8.70
N GLU A 25 -13.02 11.27 9.64
CA GLU A 25 -14.32 10.94 10.21
C GLU A 25 -15.44 10.99 9.16
N GLU A 26 -15.39 11.98 8.27
CA GLU A 26 -16.34 12.07 7.14
C GLU A 26 -16.22 10.87 6.21
N SER A 27 -15.00 10.37 6.01
CA SER A 27 -14.74 9.19 5.16
C SER A 27 -15.30 7.91 5.80
N ARG A 28 -15.10 7.70 7.11
CA ARG A 28 -15.74 6.60 7.86
C ARG A 28 -17.26 6.67 7.77
N HIS A 29 -17.82 7.84 8.07
CA HIS A 29 -19.27 8.04 8.08
C HIS A 29 -19.89 7.84 6.69
N SER A 30 -19.15 8.20 5.63
CA SER A 30 -19.55 7.90 4.25
C SER A 30 -19.66 6.40 4.02
N TRP A 31 -18.66 5.60 4.43
CA TRP A 31 -18.72 4.13 4.31
C TRP A 31 -19.81 3.50 5.18
N GLU A 32 -19.99 3.97 6.41
CA GLU A 32 -21.09 3.54 7.29
C GLU A 32 -22.45 3.76 6.64
N LYS A 33 -22.64 4.91 5.99
CA LYS A 33 -23.87 5.23 5.26
C LYS A 33 -24.08 4.32 4.05
N GLU A 34 -23.04 4.06 3.26
CA GLU A 34 -23.10 3.16 2.11
C GLU A 34 -23.45 1.73 2.54
N PHE A 35 -22.74 1.20 3.55
CA PHE A 35 -23.04 -0.13 4.08
C PHE A 35 -24.44 -0.20 4.68
N SER A 36 -24.89 0.84 5.39
CA SER A 36 -26.26 0.93 5.90
C SER A 36 -27.29 0.88 4.77
N MET A 37 -27.02 1.53 3.63
CA MET A 37 -27.91 1.49 2.46
C MET A 37 -27.98 0.08 1.86
N ILE A 38 -26.83 -0.59 1.73
CA ILE A 38 -26.75 -1.98 1.24
C ILE A 38 -27.51 -2.92 2.17
N ILE A 39 -27.24 -2.85 3.47
CA ILE A 39 -27.90 -3.64 4.52
C ILE A 39 -29.41 -3.43 4.48
N ASN A 40 -29.87 -2.17 4.44
CA ASN A 40 -31.30 -1.86 4.39
C ASN A 40 -31.95 -2.42 3.13
N THR A 41 -31.30 -2.27 1.97
CA THR A 41 -31.81 -2.79 0.71
C THR A 41 -31.90 -4.32 0.73
N PHE A 42 -30.85 -4.99 1.21
CA PHE A 42 -30.80 -6.45 1.34
C PHE A 42 -31.91 -6.95 2.29
N ASN A 43 -32.00 -6.39 3.49
CA ASN A 43 -32.94 -6.81 4.52
C ASN A 43 -34.40 -6.41 4.22
N GLN A 44 -34.64 -5.49 3.29
CA GLN A 44 -35.98 -5.13 2.81
C GLN A 44 -36.45 -5.97 1.61
N CYS A 45 -35.55 -6.69 0.95
CA CYS A 45 -35.89 -7.53 -0.19
C CYS A 45 -36.87 -8.66 0.22
N PRO A 46 -38.07 -8.73 -0.37
CA PRO A 46 -39.07 -9.75 -0.01
C PRO A 46 -38.57 -11.18 -0.22
N LEU A 47 -37.77 -11.42 -1.28
CA LEU A 47 -37.20 -12.74 -1.57
C LEU A 47 -36.23 -13.19 -0.47
N LEU A 48 -35.37 -12.29 -0.01
CA LEU A 48 -34.38 -12.60 1.03
C LEU A 48 -35.05 -12.82 2.39
N ARG A 49 -36.09 -12.05 2.70
CA ARG A 49 -36.94 -12.27 3.89
C ARG A 49 -37.63 -13.63 3.89
N GLN A 50 -38.16 -14.07 2.74
CA GLN A 50 -38.75 -15.41 2.62
C GLN A 50 -37.74 -16.54 2.88
N LEU A 51 -36.46 -16.28 2.58
CA LEU A 51 -35.36 -17.20 2.84
C LEU A 51 -34.76 -17.05 4.24
N ASN A 52 -35.29 -16.16 5.09
CA ASN A 52 -34.74 -15.80 6.40
C ASN A 52 -33.25 -15.40 6.33
N LEU A 53 -32.84 -14.75 5.24
CA LEU A 53 -31.49 -14.22 5.10
C LEU A 53 -31.46 -12.77 5.58
N THR A 54 -30.49 -12.47 6.43
CA THR A 54 -30.17 -11.12 6.88
C THR A 54 -28.75 -10.78 6.49
N LEU A 55 -28.48 -9.48 6.31
CA LEU A 55 -27.15 -8.94 6.18
C LEU A 55 -26.88 -8.00 7.35
N THR A 56 -25.76 -8.18 8.03
CA THR A 56 -25.28 -7.28 9.10
C THR A 56 -24.02 -6.54 8.66
N ILE A 57 -23.65 -5.50 9.44
CA ILE A 57 -22.39 -4.80 9.22
C ILE A 57 -21.18 -5.73 9.42
N HIS A 58 -21.26 -6.59 10.43
CA HIS A 58 -20.23 -7.57 10.73
C HIS A 58 -19.96 -8.50 9.55
N GLU A 59 -20.99 -9.02 8.89
CA GLU A 59 -20.85 -9.88 7.72
C GLU A 59 -20.18 -9.18 6.53
N ILE A 60 -20.41 -7.87 6.36
CA ILE A 60 -19.73 -7.06 5.34
C ILE A 60 -18.25 -6.90 5.71
N LEU A 61 -17.94 -6.51 6.93
CA LEU A 61 -16.57 -6.25 7.39
C LEU A 61 -15.71 -7.53 7.40
N GLN A 62 -16.26 -8.68 7.80
CA GLN A 62 -15.58 -9.98 7.70
C GLN A 62 -15.14 -10.33 6.28
N LYS A 63 -15.99 -9.98 5.30
CA LYS A 63 -15.74 -10.20 3.87
C LYS A 63 -14.85 -9.12 3.25
N LEU A 64 -14.67 -7.97 3.90
CA LEU A 64 -13.79 -6.91 3.43
C LEU A 64 -12.33 -7.37 3.55
N LYS A 65 -11.68 -7.63 2.42
CA LYS A 65 -10.27 -8.05 2.36
C LYS A 65 -9.34 -6.97 1.84
N GLY A 66 -9.85 -5.77 1.57
CA GLY A 66 -9.01 -4.69 1.09
C GLY A 66 -9.77 -3.54 0.45
N MET A 67 -9.01 -2.51 0.10
CA MET A 67 -9.50 -1.31 -0.56
C MET A 67 -8.52 -0.84 -1.62
N ASN A 68 -9.05 -0.12 -2.60
CA ASN A 68 -8.26 0.60 -3.58
C ASN A 68 -8.57 2.10 -3.52
N GLY A 69 -7.53 2.91 -3.60
CA GLY A 69 -7.63 4.37 -3.54
C GLY A 69 -6.48 5.05 -4.28
N ASP A 70 -6.61 6.33 -4.57
CA ASP A 70 -5.50 7.08 -5.16
C ASP A 70 -4.35 7.32 -4.15
N HIS A 71 -3.30 8.03 -4.54
CA HIS A 71 -2.14 8.25 -3.66
C HIS A 71 -2.36 9.35 -2.61
N ALA A 72 -3.53 9.97 -2.55
CA ALA A 72 -3.79 11.03 -1.62
C ALA A 72 -3.77 10.52 -0.18
N ASN A 73 -3.23 11.32 0.73
CA ASN A 73 -3.00 10.90 2.13
C ASN A 73 -4.32 10.54 2.85
N ASN A 74 -5.42 11.18 2.47
CA ASN A 74 -6.77 10.88 2.97
C ASN A 74 -7.22 9.46 2.56
N GLU A 75 -6.93 9.00 1.34
CA GLU A 75 -7.28 7.64 0.90
C GLU A 75 -6.50 6.56 1.66
N LYS A 76 -5.21 6.82 1.95
CA LYS A 76 -4.39 5.94 2.81
C LYS A 76 -4.93 5.85 4.22
N ALA A 77 -5.27 7.00 4.78
CA ALA A 77 -5.75 7.08 6.15
C ALA A 77 -7.18 6.49 6.26
N THR A 78 -8.01 6.61 5.22
CA THR A 78 -9.31 5.92 5.12
C THR A 78 -9.13 4.41 5.05
N THR A 79 -8.18 3.93 4.24
CA THR A 79 -7.86 2.49 4.16
C THR A 79 -7.47 1.93 5.52
N LYS A 80 -6.58 2.62 6.25
CA LYS A 80 -6.17 2.22 7.60
C LYS A 80 -7.34 2.23 8.58
N LEU A 81 -8.19 3.25 8.51
CA LEU A 81 -9.39 3.33 9.33
C LEU A 81 -10.34 2.15 9.08
N MET A 82 -10.47 1.69 7.84
CA MET A 82 -11.34 0.56 7.48
C MET A 82 -10.74 -0.79 7.90
N GLU A 83 -9.42 -0.92 7.87
CA GLU A 83 -8.69 -2.05 8.46
C GLU A 83 -8.91 -2.11 9.98
N GLU A 84 -8.75 -0.97 10.68
CA GLU A 84 -9.01 -0.86 12.12
C GLU A 84 -10.46 -1.17 12.45
N TRP A 85 -11.43 -0.59 11.73
CA TRP A 85 -12.85 -0.83 11.96
C TRP A 85 -13.24 -2.29 11.76
N LYS A 86 -12.70 -2.96 10.74
CA LYS A 86 -12.91 -4.41 10.55
C LYS A 86 -12.46 -5.21 11.77
N LYS A 87 -11.28 -4.89 12.31
CA LYS A 87 -10.74 -5.58 13.49
C LYS A 87 -11.56 -5.28 14.73
N GLU A 88 -11.89 -4.01 14.97
CA GLU A 88 -12.76 -3.57 16.07
C GLU A 88 -14.08 -4.36 16.06
N ASP A 89 -14.77 -4.39 14.93
CA ASP A 89 -16.04 -5.11 14.78
C ASP A 89 -15.90 -6.62 14.98
N SER A 90 -14.78 -7.22 14.54
CA SER A 90 -14.49 -8.64 14.80
C SER A 90 -14.33 -8.92 16.29
N CYS A 91 -13.59 -8.07 17.00
CA CYS A 91 -13.43 -8.19 18.45
C CYS A 91 -14.77 -7.97 19.17
N GLU A 92 -15.54 -6.94 18.80
CA GLU A 92 -16.84 -6.67 19.42
C GLU A 92 -17.82 -7.87 19.29
N GLU A 93 -17.81 -8.56 18.14
CA GLU A 93 -18.62 -9.77 17.94
C GLU A 93 -18.14 -10.92 18.84
N TYR A 94 -16.83 -11.20 18.89
CA TYR A 94 -16.30 -12.22 19.82
C TYR A 94 -16.60 -11.90 21.29
N GLY A 95 -16.54 -10.62 21.67
CA GLY A 95 -16.93 -10.18 23.00
C GLY A 95 -18.42 -10.40 23.28
N THR A 96 -19.27 -10.20 22.27
CA THR A 96 -20.71 -10.48 22.36
C THR A 96 -20.97 -11.97 22.53
N GLU A 97 -20.34 -12.82 21.72
CA GLU A 97 -20.43 -14.29 21.85
C GLU A 97 -19.96 -14.73 23.24
N ARG A 98 -18.82 -14.20 23.70
CA ARG A 98 -18.27 -14.52 25.02
C ARG A 98 -19.22 -14.15 26.15
N LEU A 99 -19.85 -12.98 26.10
CA LEU A 99 -20.84 -12.54 27.09
C LEU A 99 -22.05 -13.48 27.15
N LEU A 100 -22.50 -14.02 26.00
CA LEU A 100 -23.63 -14.94 25.94
C LEU A 100 -23.30 -16.31 26.53
N GLU A 101 -22.03 -16.72 26.51
CA GLU A 101 -21.56 -17.98 27.10
C GLU A 101 -21.27 -17.88 28.61
N MET A 102 -21.03 -16.68 29.13
CA MET A 102 -20.69 -16.46 30.53
C MET A 102 -21.86 -16.77 31.46
N GLY A 103 -21.54 -17.24 32.68
CA GLY A 103 -22.54 -17.46 33.71
C GLY A 103 -23.13 -16.13 34.20
N LEU A 104 -24.43 -16.09 34.52
CA LEU A 104 -25.11 -14.87 34.97
C LEU A 104 -24.38 -14.15 36.12
N THR A 105 -23.85 -14.90 37.09
CA THR A 105 -23.09 -14.32 38.21
C THR A 105 -21.79 -13.67 37.76
N GLU A 106 -21.09 -14.25 36.77
CA GLU A 106 -19.85 -13.70 36.21
C GLU A 106 -20.15 -12.42 35.43
N VAL A 107 -21.20 -12.41 34.61
CA VAL A 107 -21.65 -11.23 33.87
C VAL A 107 -22.02 -10.10 34.83
N ILE A 108 -22.77 -10.39 35.91
CA ILE A 108 -23.11 -9.39 36.93
C ILE A 108 -21.85 -8.84 37.59
N GLY A 109 -20.88 -9.68 37.92
CA GLY A 109 -19.59 -9.27 38.50
C GLY A 109 -18.84 -8.32 37.56
N LEU A 110 -18.65 -8.73 36.30
CA LEU A 110 -17.93 -7.96 35.28
C LEU A 110 -18.58 -6.60 35.02
N LEU A 111 -19.89 -6.57 34.83
CA LEU A 111 -20.63 -5.31 34.62
C LEU A 111 -20.58 -4.42 35.86
N GLY A 112 -20.58 -5.00 37.06
CA GLY A 112 -20.41 -4.27 38.32
C GLY A 112 -19.05 -3.57 38.42
N GLU A 113 -17.98 -4.24 38.02
CA GLU A 113 -16.62 -3.67 37.98
C GLU A 113 -16.52 -2.53 36.97
N TRP A 114 -17.03 -2.73 35.75
CA TRP A 114 -17.05 -1.71 34.71
C TRP A 114 -17.89 -0.49 35.09
N ARG A 115 -19.07 -0.71 35.67
CA ARG A 115 -19.92 0.37 36.16
C ARG A 115 -19.23 1.17 37.26
N LYS A 116 -18.52 0.52 38.18
CA LYS A 116 -17.74 1.20 39.21
C LYS A 116 -16.67 2.10 38.60
N LYS A 117 -15.91 1.59 37.62
CA LYS A 117 -14.87 2.34 36.91
C LYS A 117 -15.44 3.58 36.21
N MET A 118 -16.53 3.41 35.46
CA MET A 118 -17.17 4.51 34.73
C MET A 118 -17.73 5.58 35.69
N VAL A 119 -18.32 5.20 36.82
CA VAL A 119 -18.78 6.16 37.85
C VAL A 119 -17.61 6.90 38.48
N GLU A 120 -16.45 6.27 38.65
CA GLU A 120 -15.23 6.92 39.14
C GLU A 120 -14.68 7.93 38.12
N GLU A 121 -14.71 7.60 36.82
CA GLU A 121 -14.28 8.47 35.71
C GLU A 121 -15.17 9.72 35.56
N GLU A 122 -16.48 9.59 35.77
CA GLU A 122 -17.44 10.71 35.70
C GLU A 122 -17.38 11.65 36.93
N GLY A 123 -16.46 11.42 37.87
CA GLY A 123 -16.29 12.26 39.05
C GLY A 123 -17.16 11.86 40.24
N ARG A 124 -17.46 10.56 40.37
CA ARG A 124 -18.22 9.88 41.45
C ARG A 124 -19.74 9.86 41.22
N ILE A 125 -20.43 9.08 42.05
CA ILE A 125 -21.87 8.78 41.95
C ILE A 125 -22.77 10.02 41.94
N GLU A 126 -22.31 11.12 42.54
CA GLU A 126 -23.03 12.39 42.62
C GLU A 126 -23.14 13.06 41.24
N ALA A 127 -22.06 13.06 40.46
CA ALA A 127 -22.05 13.57 39.10
C ALA A 127 -22.86 12.66 38.16
N TRP A 128 -22.74 11.35 38.31
CA TRP A 128 -23.54 10.37 37.58
C TRP A 128 -25.06 10.57 37.77
N ASN A 129 -25.49 10.82 39.01
CA ASN A 129 -26.90 11.05 39.33
C ASN A 129 -27.45 12.39 38.80
N LEU A 130 -26.59 13.32 38.39
CA LEU A 130 -26.98 14.58 37.74
C LEU A 130 -27.18 14.42 36.23
N LEU A 131 -26.67 13.34 35.63
CA LEU A 131 -26.91 13.02 34.22
C LEU A 131 -28.40 12.74 33.98
N SER A 132 -28.89 13.17 32.83
CA SER A 132 -30.21 12.77 32.34
C SER A 132 -30.26 11.28 32.03
N ALA A 133 -31.47 10.72 31.96
CA ALA A 133 -31.66 9.31 31.59
C ALA A 133 -31.08 8.98 30.19
N ILE A 134 -31.06 9.95 29.28
CA ILE A 134 -30.50 9.76 27.92
C ILE A 134 -28.97 9.68 28.00
N GLU A 135 -28.34 10.56 28.78
CA GLU A 135 -26.89 10.54 28.99
C GLU A 135 -26.45 9.27 29.70
N GLN A 136 -27.18 8.84 30.74
CA GLN A 136 -26.92 7.56 31.41
C GLN A 136 -27.04 6.37 30.46
N ALA A 137 -28.06 6.36 29.59
CA ALA A 137 -28.22 5.30 28.60
C ALA A 137 -27.07 5.28 27.57
N ALA A 138 -26.62 6.45 27.10
CA ALA A 138 -25.46 6.54 26.20
C ALA A 138 -24.17 6.06 26.87
N GLN A 139 -23.99 6.35 28.16
CA GLN A 139 -22.85 5.86 28.93
C GLN A 139 -22.92 4.34 29.17
N ASP A 140 -24.10 3.80 29.48
CA ASP A 140 -24.30 2.35 29.59
C ASP A 140 -24.04 1.63 28.24
N GLU A 141 -24.43 2.22 27.11
CA GLU A 141 -24.12 1.71 25.77
C GLU A 141 -22.62 1.71 25.50
N ASN A 142 -21.93 2.81 25.78
CA ASN A 142 -20.47 2.91 25.65
C ASN A 142 -19.76 1.90 26.56
N MET A 143 -20.22 1.75 27.80
CA MET A 143 -19.69 0.74 28.73
C MET A 143 -19.85 -0.66 28.14
N MET A 144 -21.03 -1.01 27.63
CA MET A 144 -21.28 -2.32 27.03
C MET A 144 -20.37 -2.57 25.82
N LYS A 145 -20.17 -1.55 24.98
CA LYS A 145 -19.23 -1.63 23.86
C LYS A 145 -17.80 -1.88 24.34
N CYS A 146 -17.33 -1.16 25.35
CA CYS A 146 -16.01 -1.37 25.94
C CYS A 146 -15.83 -2.76 26.56
N VAL A 147 -16.85 -3.27 27.26
CA VAL A 147 -16.85 -4.63 27.84
C VAL A 147 -16.69 -5.67 26.74
N LYS A 148 -17.49 -5.58 25.67
CA LYS A 148 -17.39 -6.47 24.51
C LYS A 148 -16.02 -6.37 23.86
N GLN A 149 -15.54 -5.15 23.62
CA GLN A 149 -14.24 -4.94 23.00
C GLN A 149 -13.11 -5.61 23.82
N GLN A 150 -13.11 -5.43 25.14
CA GLN A 150 -12.10 -6.05 26.01
C GLN A 150 -12.15 -7.58 25.93
N LEU A 151 -13.34 -8.18 26.11
CA LEU A 151 -13.49 -9.64 26.05
C LEU A 151 -13.13 -10.20 24.67
N GLY A 152 -13.48 -9.47 23.63
CA GLY A 152 -13.16 -9.77 22.25
C GLY A 152 -11.68 -9.76 21.96
N GLU A 153 -10.96 -8.76 22.45
CA GLU A 153 -9.50 -8.67 22.34
C GLU A 153 -8.79 -9.77 23.13
N GLU A 154 -9.26 -10.07 24.34
CA GLU A 154 -8.76 -11.19 25.14
C GLU A 154 -8.93 -12.51 24.40
N TYR A 155 -10.11 -12.74 23.79
CA TYR A 155 -10.35 -13.92 22.97
C TYR A 155 -9.52 -13.93 21.69
N TYR A 156 -9.43 -12.79 21.00
CA TYR A 156 -8.60 -12.61 19.81
C TYR A 156 -7.17 -13.06 20.08
N GLU A 157 -6.60 -12.70 21.23
CA GLU A 157 -5.23 -13.08 21.54
C GLU A 157 -5.02 -14.59 21.71
N THR A 158 -6.07 -15.34 22.04
CA THR A 158 -6.03 -16.80 22.14
C THR A 158 -6.19 -17.53 20.80
N LEU A 159 -6.60 -16.83 19.74
CA LEU A 159 -6.76 -17.42 18.42
C LEU A 159 -5.44 -17.93 17.85
N ASP A 160 -5.53 -18.99 17.04
CA ASP A 160 -4.40 -19.45 16.26
C ASP A 160 -4.01 -18.43 15.17
N MET A 161 -2.83 -18.65 14.59
CA MET A 161 -2.26 -17.71 13.61
C MET A 161 -3.10 -17.63 12.32
N ASP A 162 -3.76 -18.73 11.92
CA ASP A 162 -4.54 -18.78 10.68
C ASP A 162 -5.85 -17.97 10.83
N MET A 163 -6.50 -18.08 11.99
CA MET A 163 -7.69 -17.29 12.32
C MET A 163 -7.36 -15.81 12.48
N LYS A 164 -6.29 -15.47 13.22
CA LYS A 164 -5.80 -14.09 13.32
C LYS A 164 -5.52 -13.51 11.94
N GLN A 165 -4.85 -14.28 11.07
CA GLN A 165 -4.56 -13.86 9.71
C GLN A 165 -5.83 -13.60 8.90
N SER A 166 -6.89 -14.41 9.03
CA SER A 166 -8.15 -14.19 8.30
C SER A 166 -8.83 -12.86 8.67
N ILE A 167 -8.75 -12.49 9.96
CA ILE A 167 -9.29 -11.24 10.51
C ILE A 167 -8.42 -10.06 10.06
N ASP A 168 -7.12 -10.14 10.30
CA ASP A 168 -6.15 -9.08 9.99
C ASP A 168 -5.91 -8.92 8.47
N LEU A 169 -6.36 -9.86 7.63
CA LEU A 169 -6.17 -9.78 6.18
C LEU A 169 -6.88 -8.56 5.60
N PHE A 170 -6.09 -7.55 5.27
CA PHE A 170 -6.55 -6.33 4.60
C PHE A 170 -5.51 -5.83 3.60
N PHE A 171 -5.86 -5.83 2.32
CA PHE A 171 -4.98 -5.40 1.25
C PHE A 171 -5.29 -3.96 0.84
N TRP A 172 -4.27 -3.12 0.83
CA TRP A 172 -4.37 -1.83 0.15
C TRP A 172 -3.73 -1.91 -1.22
N TYR A 173 -4.57 -1.84 -2.25
CA TYR A 173 -4.12 -1.71 -3.63
C TYR A 173 -4.16 -0.23 -3.98
N GLU A 174 -2.99 0.43 -4.00
CA GLU A 174 -2.85 1.78 -4.57
C GLU A 174 -3.56 1.87 -5.94
N CYS A 175 -3.81 3.08 -6.44
CA CYS A 175 -4.52 3.35 -7.69
C CYS A 175 -4.23 2.32 -8.82
N CYS A 176 -5.24 1.50 -9.17
CA CYS A 176 -5.11 0.49 -10.23
C CYS A 176 -4.79 1.11 -11.61
N MET A 177 -5.08 2.40 -11.79
CA MET A 177 -4.77 3.16 -13.01
C MET A 177 -3.25 3.30 -13.24
N HIS A 178 -2.44 3.18 -12.19
CA HIS A 178 -0.98 3.23 -12.25
C HIS A 178 -0.32 1.97 -11.68
N LYS A 179 -1.01 0.81 -11.74
CA LYS A 179 -0.55 -0.47 -11.16
C LYS A 179 0.91 -0.82 -11.49
N ASP A 180 1.34 -0.54 -12.71
CA ASP A 180 2.70 -0.84 -13.18
C ASP A 180 3.74 0.02 -12.44
N GLN A 181 3.44 1.31 -12.29
CA GLN A 181 4.30 2.25 -11.58
C GLN A 181 4.32 1.98 -10.09
N ASN A 182 3.18 1.61 -9.50
CA ASN A 182 3.05 1.29 -8.08
C ASN A 182 3.85 0.03 -7.74
N SER A 183 3.72 -1.01 -8.56
CA SER A 183 4.45 -2.26 -8.39
C SER A 183 5.96 -2.07 -8.59
N PHE A 184 6.37 -1.28 -9.58
CA PHE A 184 7.77 -0.96 -9.79
C PHE A 184 8.37 -0.17 -8.63
N LYS A 185 7.63 0.80 -8.08
CA LYS A 185 8.03 1.58 -6.92
C LYS A 185 8.12 0.71 -5.67
N ALA A 186 7.11 -0.11 -5.39
CA ALA A 186 7.10 -1.03 -4.27
C ALA A 186 8.26 -2.03 -4.35
N GLY A 187 8.48 -2.63 -5.52
CA GLY A 187 9.61 -3.54 -5.76
C GLY A 187 10.97 -2.86 -5.54
N ASN A 188 11.17 -1.66 -6.08
CA ASN A 188 12.39 -0.89 -5.86
C ASN A 188 12.61 -0.57 -4.37
N THR A 189 11.57 -0.13 -3.64
CA THR A 189 11.66 0.14 -2.20
C THR A 189 11.98 -1.12 -1.40
N ALA A 190 11.33 -2.24 -1.71
CA ALA A 190 11.56 -3.52 -1.04
C ALA A 190 12.99 -4.03 -1.26
N MET A 191 13.53 -3.90 -2.48
CA MET A 191 14.93 -4.27 -2.75
C MET A 191 15.92 -3.39 -1.97
N ILE A 192 15.69 -2.07 -1.93
CA ILE A 192 16.54 -1.15 -1.14
C ILE A 192 16.54 -1.57 0.33
N ALA A 193 15.37 -1.83 0.91
CA ALA A 193 15.24 -2.26 2.30
C ALA A 193 15.86 -3.66 2.54
N LEU A 194 15.81 -4.55 1.55
CA LEU A 194 16.37 -5.90 1.66
C LEU A 194 17.89 -5.87 1.81
N TRP A 195 18.58 -5.00 1.06
CA TRP A 195 20.04 -4.87 1.15
C TRP A 195 20.47 -4.48 2.58
N GLU A 196 19.77 -3.50 3.16
CA GLU A 196 20.00 -3.06 4.53
C GLU A 196 19.67 -4.16 5.55
N LYS A 197 18.49 -4.80 5.40
CA LYS A 197 18.04 -5.86 6.31
C LYS A 197 18.98 -7.07 6.35
N GLN A 198 19.61 -7.41 5.23
CA GLN A 198 20.48 -8.58 5.10
C GLN A 198 21.97 -8.25 5.29
N ASP A 199 22.31 -6.99 5.59
CA ASP A 199 23.70 -6.50 5.69
C ASP A 199 24.54 -6.85 4.43
N ILE A 200 23.91 -6.75 3.26
CA ILE A 200 24.57 -7.00 1.96
C ILE A 200 24.95 -5.65 1.35
N GLU A 201 26.18 -5.54 0.87
CA GLU A 201 26.61 -4.34 0.12
C GLU A 201 25.70 -4.10 -1.09
N GLY A 202 24.98 -2.98 -1.05
CA GLY A 202 24.02 -2.59 -2.07
C GLY A 202 24.64 -2.00 -3.35
N PRO A 203 23.80 -1.49 -4.26
CA PRO A 203 24.25 -0.92 -5.53
C PRO A 203 25.15 0.30 -5.38
N VAL A 204 25.99 0.55 -6.39
CA VAL A 204 26.92 1.69 -6.40
C VAL A 204 26.16 3.03 -6.33
N LEU A 205 26.65 3.94 -5.49
CA LEU A 205 26.12 5.29 -5.36
C LEU A 205 26.32 6.11 -6.63
N LEU A 206 25.23 6.64 -7.20
CA LEU A 206 25.24 7.41 -8.46
C LEU A 206 25.14 8.92 -8.20
N ALA A 207 26.12 9.46 -7.48
CA ALA A 207 26.17 10.84 -7.02
C ALA A 207 26.19 11.87 -8.16
N ASN A 208 25.40 12.95 -8.03
CA ASN A 208 25.41 14.04 -9.01
C ASN A 208 26.76 14.79 -9.02
N LYS A 209 26.96 15.76 -9.93
CA LYS A 209 28.26 16.47 -10.06
C LYS A 209 28.68 17.20 -8.77
N ALA A 210 27.74 17.82 -8.07
CA ALA A 210 28.03 18.52 -6.81
C ALA A 210 28.39 17.53 -5.68
N ASN A 211 27.69 16.40 -5.65
CA ASN A 211 27.85 15.37 -4.62
C ASN A 211 29.11 14.50 -4.87
N ALA A 212 29.52 14.34 -6.12
CA ALA A 212 30.76 13.65 -6.47
C ALA A 212 32.00 14.43 -6.00
N THR A 213 31.97 15.76 -6.06
CA THR A 213 33.00 16.63 -5.45
C THR A 213 32.93 16.64 -3.93
N ALA A 214 31.74 16.44 -3.35
CA ALA A 214 31.55 16.32 -1.91
C ALA A 214 32.22 15.07 -1.32
N LYS A 215 32.19 13.95 -2.05
CA LYS A 215 32.89 12.71 -1.67
C LYS A 215 34.41 12.87 -1.53
N ALA A 216 35.00 13.87 -2.21
CA ALA A 216 36.43 14.15 -2.14
C ALA A 216 36.81 15.13 -1.01
N THR A 217 35.83 15.77 -0.36
CA THR A 217 36.08 16.76 0.71
C THR A 217 34.92 16.73 1.70
N LEU A 218 35.09 15.97 2.78
CA LEU A 218 34.06 15.78 3.81
C LEU A 218 33.84 17.06 4.62
N THR A 219 32.65 17.66 4.50
CA THR A 219 32.08 18.65 5.43
C THR A 219 30.63 18.23 5.75
N GLU A 220 30.04 18.68 6.85
CA GLU A 220 28.69 18.26 7.29
C GLU A 220 27.58 18.56 6.24
N ASP A 221 27.64 19.70 5.55
CA ASP A 221 26.69 20.00 4.45
C ASP A 221 26.83 19.06 3.24
N LYS A 222 28.00 18.42 3.11
CA LYS A 222 28.39 17.56 2.00
C LYS A 222 28.02 16.10 2.25
N THR A 223 27.89 15.67 3.50
CA THR A 223 27.38 14.34 3.88
C THR A 223 25.88 14.22 3.63
N ALA A 224 25.08 15.23 3.99
CA ALA A 224 23.65 15.28 3.66
C ALA A 224 23.39 15.25 2.14
N ALA A 225 24.25 15.92 1.35
CA ALA A 225 24.18 15.87 -0.11
C ALA A 225 24.56 14.50 -0.69
N LEU A 226 25.48 13.78 -0.05
CA LEU A 226 25.82 12.38 -0.38
C LEU A 226 24.67 11.43 -0.06
N GLU A 227 23.98 11.62 1.07
CA GLU A 227 22.78 10.88 1.47
C GLU A 227 21.59 11.13 0.51
N ALA A 228 21.47 12.35 -0.03
CA ALA A 228 20.49 12.65 -1.08
C ALA A 228 20.85 12.02 -2.46
N SER A 229 22.03 11.41 -2.60
CA SER A 229 22.39 10.70 -3.83
C SER A 229 21.74 9.33 -3.84
N THR A 230 21.12 8.99 -4.97
CA THR A 230 20.43 7.71 -5.15
C THR A 230 21.32 6.70 -5.88
N HIS A 231 21.04 5.42 -5.71
CA HIS A 231 21.74 4.29 -6.32
C HIS A 231 20.76 3.38 -7.07
N GLY A 232 21.28 2.29 -7.63
CA GLY A 232 20.44 1.19 -8.09
C GLY A 232 19.89 1.29 -9.51
N GLY A 233 19.11 0.27 -9.88
CA GLY A 233 18.58 0.04 -11.24
C GLY A 233 17.66 1.18 -11.70
N ALA A 234 16.75 1.63 -10.84
CA ALA A 234 15.84 2.74 -11.16
C ALA A 234 16.60 4.05 -11.45
N LYS A 235 17.65 4.35 -10.67
CA LYS A 235 18.50 5.52 -10.91
C LYS A 235 19.32 5.40 -12.18
N MET A 236 19.85 4.20 -12.46
CA MET A 236 20.54 3.90 -13.71
C MET A 236 19.62 4.14 -14.92
N ALA A 237 18.38 3.64 -14.89
CA ALA A 237 17.39 3.84 -15.94
C ALA A 237 17.10 5.34 -16.16
N ALA A 238 16.94 6.12 -15.10
CA ALA A 238 16.76 7.57 -15.18
C ALA A 238 17.96 8.27 -15.84
N ILE A 239 19.18 7.91 -15.44
CA ILE A 239 20.43 8.44 -16.04
C ILE A 239 20.54 8.05 -17.51
N ALA A 240 20.23 6.80 -17.86
CA ALA A 240 20.21 6.31 -19.24
C ALA A 240 19.22 7.12 -20.10
N GLY A 241 18.02 7.40 -19.58
CA GLY A 241 17.05 8.28 -20.22
C GLY A 241 17.61 9.65 -20.56
N VAL A 242 18.30 10.29 -19.62
CA VAL A 242 18.96 11.60 -19.86
C VAL A 242 20.04 11.50 -20.94
N VAL A 243 20.81 10.40 -20.95
CA VAL A 243 21.93 10.20 -21.89
C VAL A 243 21.45 9.86 -23.30
N PHE A 244 20.43 9.03 -23.44
CA PHE A 244 19.96 8.49 -24.74
C PHE A 244 18.74 9.22 -25.28
N LYS A 245 17.98 9.92 -24.44
CA LYS A 245 16.78 10.67 -24.79
C LYS A 245 16.78 12.06 -24.15
N ASN A 246 17.80 12.85 -24.47
CA ASN A 246 17.86 14.25 -24.04
C ASN A 246 16.70 15.07 -24.66
N ARG A 247 15.97 15.81 -23.82
CA ARG A 247 14.83 16.67 -24.22
C ARG A 247 15.22 17.84 -25.12
N ASP A 248 16.49 18.24 -25.09
CA ASP A 248 16.97 19.41 -25.82
C ASP A 248 17.09 19.11 -27.32
N LYS A 249 15.96 19.23 -28.04
CA LYS A 249 15.86 19.01 -29.49
C LYS A 249 16.71 19.99 -30.30
N ARG A 250 17.24 21.06 -29.71
CA ARG A 250 18.02 22.11 -30.40
C ARG A 250 19.48 21.73 -30.60
N LYS A 251 19.99 20.72 -29.89
CA LYS A 251 21.39 20.27 -30.02
C LYS A 251 21.50 19.13 -31.02
N GLU A 252 22.05 19.42 -32.20
CA GLU A 252 22.31 18.45 -33.28
C GLU A 252 23.09 17.22 -32.80
N LYS A 253 24.13 17.43 -31.98
CA LYS A 253 24.92 16.35 -31.34
C LYS A 253 24.10 15.42 -30.44
N ALA A 254 22.98 15.87 -29.89
CA ALA A 254 22.07 15.02 -29.09
C ALA A 254 21.19 14.15 -30.01
N ARG A 255 20.73 14.70 -31.15
CA ARG A 255 19.96 13.95 -32.16
C ARG A 255 20.80 12.85 -32.81
N GLU A 256 22.06 13.14 -33.12
CA GLU A 256 22.98 12.19 -33.72
C GLU A 256 23.26 11.00 -32.79
N LYS A 257 23.50 11.26 -31.50
CA LYS A 257 23.69 10.20 -30.48
C LYS A 257 22.46 9.32 -30.31
N LYS A 258 21.27 9.93 -30.35
CA LYS A 258 20.01 9.18 -30.32
C LYS A 258 19.88 8.26 -31.54
N LYS A 259 20.13 8.78 -32.75
CA LYS A 259 20.11 8.00 -34.00
C LYS A 259 21.13 6.86 -33.98
N ALA A 260 22.34 7.11 -33.48
CA ALA A 260 23.39 6.09 -33.37
C ALA A 260 23.01 4.96 -32.41
N TYR A 261 22.47 5.28 -31.23
CA TYR A 261 22.00 4.29 -30.27
C TYR A 261 20.80 3.49 -30.82
N THR A 262 19.80 4.17 -31.40
CA THR A 262 18.67 3.48 -32.04
C THR A 262 19.13 2.50 -33.13
N ARG A 263 20.07 2.92 -33.98
CA ARG A 263 20.61 2.07 -35.05
C ARG A 263 21.38 0.87 -34.49
N TYR A 264 22.18 1.08 -33.45
CA TYR A 264 22.89 -0.01 -32.76
C TYR A 264 21.90 -1.04 -32.20
N MET A 265 20.88 -0.60 -31.47
CA MET A 265 19.86 -1.48 -30.87
C MET A 265 19.03 -2.21 -31.93
N GLN A 266 18.69 -1.55 -33.05
CA GLN A 266 18.02 -2.21 -34.18
C GLN A 266 18.89 -3.33 -34.79
N ASN A 267 20.19 -3.09 -34.92
CA ASN A 267 21.13 -4.08 -35.45
C ASN A 267 21.39 -5.23 -34.47
N ALA A 268 21.55 -4.93 -33.18
CA ALA A 268 21.84 -5.91 -32.14
C ALA A 268 20.62 -6.81 -31.84
N LEU A 269 19.42 -6.22 -31.71
CA LEU A 269 18.21 -6.93 -31.29
C LEU A 269 17.40 -7.51 -32.45
N LYS A 270 17.77 -7.22 -33.72
CA LYS A 270 17.01 -7.58 -34.95
C LYS A 270 15.50 -7.26 -34.88
N LYS A 271 15.12 -6.30 -34.03
CA LYS A 271 13.74 -5.87 -33.77
C LYS A 271 13.56 -4.41 -34.16
N LYS A 272 12.30 -3.98 -34.34
CA LYS A 272 11.93 -2.58 -34.59
C LYS A 272 12.09 -1.73 -33.31
N PHE A 273 13.32 -1.56 -32.82
CA PHE A 273 13.61 -0.63 -31.73
C PHE A 273 13.43 0.81 -32.23
N ARG A 274 12.44 1.54 -31.69
CA ARG A 274 12.15 2.92 -32.14
C ARG A 274 13.04 3.94 -31.43
N GLN A 275 13.12 3.89 -30.10
CA GLN A 275 13.92 4.81 -29.27
C GLN A 275 13.93 4.34 -27.80
N PHE A 276 14.89 4.83 -27.01
CA PHE A 276 14.88 4.66 -25.57
C PHE A 276 13.60 5.26 -24.93
N PRO A 277 13.06 4.66 -23.86
CA PRO A 277 11.86 5.14 -23.15
C PRO A 277 11.99 6.56 -22.59
N ASP A 278 10.86 7.25 -22.41
CA ASP A 278 10.85 8.61 -21.82
C ASP A 278 10.78 8.52 -20.31
N MET A 279 11.84 8.90 -19.61
CA MET A 279 11.90 8.87 -18.14
C MET A 279 11.17 10.06 -17.50
N SER A 280 10.15 10.62 -18.15
CA SER A 280 9.37 11.71 -17.58
C SER A 280 8.46 11.19 -16.46
N HIS A 281 8.37 11.93 -15.35
CA HIS A 281 7.49 11.62 -14.20
C HIS A 281 6.01 11.41 -14.56
N ASN A 282 5.55 11.85 -15.74
CA ASN A 282 4.15 11.80 -16.15
C ASN A 282 3.79 10.58 -17.01
N ARG A 283 4.75 9.68 -17.31
CA ARG A 283 4.48 8.42 -18.02
C ARG A 283 4.76 7.24 -17.09
N SER A 284 3.69 6.61 -16.65
CA SER A 284 3.70 5.32 -15.96
C SER A 284 4.36 4.25 -16.87
N ALA A 285 4.99 3.25 -16.25
CA ALA A 285 5.80 2.18 -16.87
C ALA A 285 7.16 2.57 -17.50
N SER A 286 7.51 3.86 -17.60
CA SER A 286 8.76 4.30 -18.26
C SER A 286 10.06 3.70 -17.72
N HIS A 287 10.12 3.38 -16.42
CA HIS A 287 11.28 2.75 -15.80
C HIS A 287 11.34 1.24 -16.06
N GLY A 288 10.20 0.58 -16.23
CA GLY A 288 10.10 -0.81 -16.67
C GLY A 288 10.58 -0.98 -18.11
N ASP A 289 10.06 -0.19 -19.03
CA ASP A 289 10.50 -0.19 -20.44
C ASP A 289 12.04 0.04 -20.54
N ALA A 290 12.59 0.87 -19.66
CA ALA A 290 14.00 1.23 -19.66
C ALA A 290 14.89 0.12 -19.07
N ALA A 291 14.36 -0.66 -18.13
CA ALA A 291 15.05 -1.81 -17.56
C ALA A 291 15.27 -2.93 -18.59
N GLU A 292 14.38 -3.04 -19.59
CA GLU A 292 14.49 -4.01 -20.68
C GLU A 292 15.50 -3.61 -21.77
N CYS A 293 15.96 -2.36 -21.77
CA CYS A 293 16.87 -1.86 -22.79
C CYS A 293 18.33 -2.20 -22.44
N GLU A 294 19.00 -2.99 -23.27
CA GLU A 294 20.46 -3.12 -23.21
C GLU A 294 21.13 -1.76 -23.47
N VAL A 295 22.11 -1.42 -22.64
CA VAL A 295 22.90 -0.21 -22.77
C VAL A 295 24.34 -0.63 -23.07
N ASP A 296 24.86 -0.30 -24.25
CA ASP A 296 26.31 -0.40 -24.53
C ASP A 296 26.86 0.96 -24.99
N LYS A 297 28.01 1.36 -24.44
CA LYS A 297 28.70 2.57 -24.86
C LYS A 297 30.21 2.46 -24.65
N LYS A 298 30.94 2.36 -25.76
CA LYS A 298 32.40 2.52 -25.82
C LYS A 298 32.74 3.88 -26.44
N ASN A 299 33.17 4.87 -25.66
CA ASN A 299 33.88 6.05 -26.17
C ASN A 299 34.52 6.94 -25.07
N PRO A 300 35.72 7.51 -25.28
CA PRO A 300 36.49 8.25 -24.28
C PRO A 300 36.08 9.75 -24.25
N GLY A 301 35.64 10.22 -23.09
CA GLY A 301 35.14 11.58 -22.88
C GLY A 301 33.89 11.57 -21.98
N PHE A 302 34.08 11.14 -20.73
CA PHE A 302 32.98 10.92 -19.80
C PHE A 302 32.66 12.18 -18.98
N THR A 303 31.49 12.78 -19.23
CA THR A 303 30.85 13.69 -18.27
C THR A 303 30.44 12.90 -17.02
N ASN A 304 30.23 13.54 -15.86
CA ASN A 304 29.88 12.83 -14.62
C ASN A 304 28.68 11.88 -14.80
N ILE A 305 27.63 12.33 -15.49
CA ILE A 305 26.45 11.51 -15.81
C ILE A 305 26.82 10.24 -16.59
N LYS A 306 27.76 10.31 -17.54
CA LYS A 306 28.22 9.11 -18.26
C LYS A 306 29.15 8.24 -17.41
N LYS A 307 29.92 8.81 -16.47
CA LYS A 307 30.72 8.04 -15.51
C LYS A 307 29.81 7.24 -14.58
N ASN A 308 28.76 7.86 -14.06
CA ASN A 308 27.74 7.20 -13.26
C ASN A 308 27.05 6.09 -14.03
N LEU A 309 26.67 6.34 -15.30
CA LEU A 309 26.08 5.30 -16.13
C LEU A 309 27.03 4.12 -16.33
N LEU A 310 28.32 4.38 -16.60
CA LEU A 310 29.32 3.32 -16.76
C LEU A 310 29.58 2.56 -15.45
N ALA A 311 29.58 3.25 -14.31
CA ALA A 311 29.75 2.63 -12.99
C ALA A 311 28.55 1.74 -12.67
N ALA A 312 27.33 2.21 -12.93
CA ALA A 312 26.09 1.43 -12.79
C ALA A 312 26.12 0.17 -13.66
N MET A 313 26.51 0.28 -14.93
CA MET A 313 26.62 -0.85 -15.86
C MET A 313 27.67 -1.89 -15.47
N LYS A 314 28.66 -1.51 -14.67
CA LYS A 314 29.71 -2.41 -14.19
C LYS A 314 29.42 -2.99 -12.80
N CYS A 315 28.38 -2.51 -12.13
CA CYS A 315 28.00 -2.94 -10.79
C CYS A 315 27.03 -4.12 -10.88
N PRO A 316 27.41 -5.33 -10.43
CA PRO A 316 26.54 -6.50 -10.50
C PRO A 316 25.19 -6.27 -9.78
N ARG A 317 25.22 -5.66 -8.58
CA ARG A 317 24.01 -5.35 -7.80
C ARG A 317 23.04 -4.41 -8.51
N THR A 318 23.56 -3.39 -9.21
CA THR A 318 22.72 -2.51 -10.03
C THR A 318 22.06 -3.25 -11.19
N LEU A 319 22.77 -4.21 -11.80
CA LEU A 319 22.24 -5.03 -12.89
C LEU A 319 21.22 -6.05 -12.37
N GLU A 320 21.45 -6.64 -11.19
CA GLU A 320 20.48 -7.52 -10.51
C GLU A 320 19.16 -6.79 -10.25
N GLU A 321 19.21 -5.58 -9.68
CA GLU A 321 18.00 -4.76 -9.49
C GLU A 321 17.32 -4.46 -10.82
N LEU A 322 18.08 -4.10 -11.86
CA LEU A 322 17.51 -3.80 -13.17
C LEU A 322 16.82 -5.03 -13.79
N ALA A 323 17.40 -6.23 -13.62
CA ALA A 323 16.82 -7.49 -14.08
C ALA A 323 15.54 -7.83 -13.33
N VAL A 324 15.51 -7.68 -12.00
CA VAL A 324 14.30 -7.90 -11.19
C VAL A 324 13.21 -6.92 -11.58
N LEU A 325 13.56 -5.64 -11.75
CA LEU A 325 12.63 -4.60 -12.18
C LEU A 325 12.05 -4.87 -13.58
N ALA A 326 12.85 -5.40 -14.50
CA ALA A 326 12.38 -5.85 -15.81
C ALA A 326 11.43 -7.05 -15.69
N LEU A 327 11.72 -8.03 -14.83
CA LEU A 327 10.83 -9.18 -14.58
C LEU A 327 9.49 -8.76 -13.97
N ILE A 328 9.51 -7.83 -13.01
CA ILE A 328 8.30 -7.25 -12.41
C ILE A 328 7.46 -6.56 -13.48
N HIS A 329 8.10 -5.76 -14.35
CA HIS A 329 7.42 -5.08 -15.44
C HIS A 329 6.79 -6.07 -16.43
N GLN A 330 7.53 -7.09 -16.85
CA GLN A 330 7.01 -8.17 -17.69
C GLN A 330 5.83 -8.88 -17.03
N SER A 331 5.93 -9.18 -15.73
CA SER A 331 4.90 -9.93 -15.01
C SER A 331 3.59 -9.16 -14.80
N ILE A 332 3.65 -7.83 -14.72
CA ILE A 332 2.51 -7.00 -14.31
C ILE A 332 1.92 -6.20 -15.48
N THR A 333 2.79 -5.74 -16.39
CA THR A 333 2.43 -4.84 -17.48
C THR A 333 2.21 -5.57 -18.79
N ILE A 334 3.04 -6.59 -19.08
CA ILE A 334 2.87 -7.39 -20.29
C ILE A 334 1.96 -8.57 -19.94
N SER A 335 0.68 -8.48 -20.30
CA SER A 335 -0.20 -9.65 -20.21
C SER A 335 0.41 -10.78 -21.02
N TYR A 336 0.81 -11.86 -20.35
CA TYR A 336 1.09 -13.13 -21.00
C TYR A 336 -0.24 -13.67 -21.53
N LEU A 337 -0.62 -13.23 -22.73
CA LEU A 337 -1.69 -13.80 -23.55
C LEU A 337 -1.10 -14.29 -24.87
#